data_AF-A0A924IVN1-F1
#
_entry.id   AF-A0A924IVN1-F1
#
_cell.length_a   1.000
_cell.length_b   1.000
_cell.length_c   1.000
_cell.angle_alpha   90.00
_cell.angle_beta   90.00
_cell.angle_gamma   90.00
#
_symmetry.space_group_name_H-M   'P 1'
#
loop_
_entity.id
_entity.type
_entity.pdbx_description
1 polymer ?
#
loop_
_entity_poly.entity_id
_entity_poly.type
_entity_poly.pdbx_seq_one_letter_code
_entity_poly.pdbx_strand_id
1 'polypeptide(L)' 'MIGFAKAQKIDAKSKAILDAVTKNYKANSNSYFKFVYGSGNGKITQTEPGIFYSESDKYKLKIMGTEQIFDGNKVYN' A
#
# COMPACT_ATOMS: atom_id res chain seq x y z
N MET A 1 25.15 24.98 -6.92
CA MET A 1 24.17 25.19 -5.84
C MET A 1 23.52 23.85 -5.52
N ILE A 2 23.82 23.25 -4.37
CA ILE A 2 23.21 22.00 -3.92
C ILE A 2 21.97 22.40 -3.11
N GLY A 3 20.79 22.07 -3.63
CA GLY A 3 19.52 22.33 -2.96
C GLY A 3 19.43 21.51 -1.68
N PHE A 4 19.34 22.19 -0.54
CA PHE A 4 19.05 21.59 0.75
C PHE A 4 17.62 21.02 0.72
N ALA A 5 17.50 19.73 0.41
CA ALA A 5 16.30 18.98 0.78
C ALA A 5 16.21 19.03 2.31
N LYS A 6 15.32 19.88 2.83
CA LYS A 6 14.91 19.84 4.24
C LYS A 6 14.23 18.49 4.46
N ALA A 7 15.00 17.48 4.86
CA ALA A 7 14.45 16.29 5.47
C ALA A 7 13.69 16.77 6.72
N GLN A 8 12.36 16.85 6.63
CA GLN A 8 11.53 17.03 7.79
C GLN A 8 11.92 15.91 8.76
N LYS A 9 12.44 16.27 9.94
CA LYS A 9 12.81 15.28 10.95
C LYS A 9 11.57 14.44 11.23
N ILE A 10 11.58 13.18 10.82
CA ILE A 10 10.54 12.23 11.20
C ILE A 10 10.56 12.19 12.73
N ASP A 11 9.43 12.53 13.36
CA ASP A 11 9.30 12.43 14.81
C ASP A 11 9.69 11.01 15.27
N ALA A 12 10.44 10.93 16.38
CA ALA A 12 11.01 9.67 16.83
C ALA A 12 9.93 8.62 17.15
N LYS A 13 8.75 9.04 17.64
CA LYS A 13 7.64 8.13 17.91
C LYS A 13 6.99 7.66 16.61
N SER A 14 6.79 8.55 15.65
CA SER A 14 6.30 8.18 14.32
C SER A 14 7.21 7.15 13.65
N LYS A 15 8.54 7.34 13.76
CA LYS A 15 9.51 6.37 13.23
C LYS A 15 9.40 5.01 13.93
N ALA A 16 9.32 4.99 15.26
CA ALA A 16 9.21 3.75 16.02
C ALA A 16 7.96 2.94 15.65
N ILE A 17 6.82 3.62 15.47
CA ILE A 17 5.57 2.98 15.03
C ILE A 17 5.72 2.40 13.62
N LEU A 18 6.27 3.18 12.68
CA LEU A 18 6.50 2.73 11.30
C LEU A 18 7.43 1.50 11.25
N ASP A 19 8.53 1.53 12.01
CA ASP A 19 9.49 0.43 12.08
C ASP A 19 8.83 -0.84 12.64
N ALA A 20 8.04 -0.72 13.71
CA ALA A 20 7.33 -1.85 14.32
C ALA A 20 6.30 -2.46 13.37
N VAL A 21 5.49 -1.64 12.70
CA VAL A 21 4.51 -2.09 11.71
C VAL A 21 5.21 -2.75 10.52
N THR A 22 6.28 -2.15 10.02
CA THR A 22 7.07 -2.70 8.90
C THR A 22 7.67 -4.06 9.26
N LYS A 23 8.23 -4.20 10.46
CA LYS A 23 8.78 -5.48 10.94
C LYS A 23 7.71 -6.56 10.98
N ASN A 24 6.53 -6.24 11.51
CA ASN A 24 5.41 -7.18 11.57
C ASN A 24 4.89 -7.54 10.18
N TYR A 25 4.78 -6.56 9.28
CA TYR A 25 4.35 -6.79 7.90
C TYR A 25 5.33 -7.71 7.15
N LYS A 26 6.64 -7.46 7.26
CA LYS A 26 7.68 -8.28 6.61
C LYS A 26 7.80 -9.69 7.20
N ALA A 27 7.42 -9.89 8.47
CA ALA A 27 7.43 -11.22 9.09
C ALA A 27 6.34 -12.14 8.53
N ASN A 28 5.23 -11.56 8.02
CA ASN A 28 4.20 -12.28 7.29
C ASN A 28 4.42 -12.14 5.80
N SER A 29 5.14 -13.10 5.22
CA SER A 29 5.44 -13.13 3.78
C SER A 29 4.19 -13.18 2.91
N ASN A 30 3.03 -13.58 3.45
CA ASN A 30 1.76 -13.64 2.73
C ASN A 30 0.72 -12.73 3.39
N SER A 31 0.08 -11.86 2.61
CA SER A 31 -1.04 -11.04 3.08
C SER A 31 -2.26 -11.22 2.19
N TYR A 32 -3.43 -11.29 2.82
CA TYR A 32 -4.73 -11.31 2.16
C TYR A 32 -5.71 -10.43 2.91
N PHE A 33 -6.40 -9.54 2.20
CA PHE A 33 -7.51 -8.80 2.77
C PHE A 33 -8.50 -8.35 1.70
N LYS A 34 -9.76 -8.19 2.14
CA LYS A 34 -10.80 -7.50 1.39
C LYS A 34 -10.89 -6.08 1.92
N PHE A 35 -11.11 -5.12 1.02
CA PHE A 35 -11.25 -3.71 1.37
C PHE A 35 -12.37 -3.06 0.58
N VAL A 36 -12.76 -1.85 0.98
CA VAL A 36 -13.69 -1.00 0.24
C VAL A 36 -12.97 0.28 -0.12
N TYR A 37 -12.89 0.58 -1.41
CA TYR A 37 -12.34 1.83 -1.92
C TYR A 37 -13.45 2.85 -2.08
N GLY A 38 -13.40 3.92 -1.31
CA GLY A 38 -14.31 5.06 -1.42
C GLY A 38 -13.72 6.18 -2.27
N SER A 39 -14.48 6.72 -3.22
CA SER A 39 -14.06 7.86 -4.04
C SER A 39 -15.13 8.97 -4.08
N GLY A 40 -14.67 10.21 -4.25
CA GLY A 40 -15.52 11.41 -4.41
C GLY A 40 -14.79 12.71 -4.05
N ASN A 41 -15.38 13.87 -4.36
CA ASN A 41 -14.76 15.19 -4.14
C ASN A 41 -15.21 15.76 -2.79
N GLY A 42 -14.47 15.45 -1.72
CA GLY A 42 -14.73 15.94 -0.36
C GLY A 42 -15.81 15.17 0.43
N LYS A 43 -16.60 14.33 -0.25
CA LYS A 43 -17.48 13.30 0.34
C LYS A 43 -17.36 12.02 -0.48
N ILE A 44 -17.43 10.86 0.19
CA ILE A 44 -17.46 9.56 -0.49
C ILE A 44 -18.82 9.41 -1.18
N THR A 45 -18.81 9.26 -2.49
CA THR A 45 -20.02 9.12 -3.33
C THR A 45 -20.09 7.77 -4.05
N GLN A 46 -18.96 7.07 -4.16
CA GLN A 46 -18.86 5.74 -4.78
C GLN A 46 -18.01 4.86 -3.87
N THR A 47 -18.37 3.58 -3.78
CA THR A 47 -17.65 2.59 -2.97
C THR A 47 -17.52 1.30 -3.74
N GLU A 48 -16.29 0.81 -3.88
CA GLU A 48 -15.99 -0.37 -4.69
C GLU A 48 -15.24 -1.40 -3.86
N PRO A 49 -15.73 -2.65 -3.76
CA PRO A 49 -15.00 -3.69 -3.05
C PRO A 49 -13.73 -4.06 -3.82
N GLY A 50 -12.65 -4.26 -3.09
CA GLY A 50 -11.39 -4.73 -3.61
C GLY A 50 -10.86 -5.92 -2.83
N ILE A 51 -9.99 -6.68 -3.49
CA ILE A 51 -9.29 -7.81 -2.88
C ILE A 51 -7.81 -7.66 -3.19
N PHE A 52 -6.99 -7.79 -2.16
CA PHE A 52 -5.54 -7.75 -2.26
C PHE A 52 -4.93 -9.04 -1.76
N TYR A 53 -3.96 -9.53 -2.53
CA TYR A 53 -3.09 -10.64 -2.18
C TYR A 53 -1.65 -10.18 -2.36
N SER A 54 -0.76 -10.52 -1.45
CA SER A 54 0.68 -10.36 -1.65
C SER A 54 1.46 -11.54 -1.13
N GLU A 55 2.57 -11.81 -1.79
CA GLU A 55 3.60 -12.73 -1.34
C GLU A 55 4.96 -12.06 -1.54
N SER A 56 5.66 -11.75 -0.44
CA SER A 56 6.95 -11.05 -0.46
C SER A 56 6.91 -9.75 -1.26
N ASP A 57 7.49 -9.73 -2.47
CA ASP A 57 7.55 -8.61 -3.40
C ASP A 57 6.46 -8.68 -4.49
N LYS A 58 5.66 -9.73 -4.54
CA LYS A 58 4.61 -9.95 -5.54
C LYS A 58 3.25 -9.53 -5.00
N TYR A 59 2.36 -9.09 -5.89
CA TYR A 59 0.97 -8.83 -5.50
C TYR A 59 -0.03 -9.13 -6.61
N LYS A 60 -1.27 -9.32 -6.18
CA LYS A 60 -2.46 -9.33 -7.03
C LYS A 60 -3.51 -8.43 -6.40
N LEU A 61 -3.99 -7.48 -7.19
CA LEU A 61 -5.01 -6.50 -6.81
C LEU A 61 -6.21 -6.65 -7.73
N LYS A 62 -7.39 -6.88 -7.17
CA LYS A 62 -8.65 -6.87 -7.92
C LYS A 62 -9.55 -5.77 -7.38
N ILE A 63 -9.91 -4.81 -8.23
CA ILE A 63 -10.74 -3.66 -7.87
C ILE A 63 -11.40 -3.09 -9.12
N MET A 64 -12.64 -2.59 -9.01
CA MET A 64 -13.34 -1.90 -10.12
C MET A 64 -13.38 -2.71 -11.43
N GLY A 65 -13.59 -4.02 -11.33
CA GLY A 65 -13.63 -4.93 -12.48
C GLY A 65 -12.27 -5.20 -13.14
N THR A 66 -11.19 -4.57 -12.67
CA THR A 66 -9.82 -4.76 -13.17
C THR A 66 -9.04 -5.68 -12.24
N GLU A 67 -8.13 -6.46 -12.82
CA GLU A 67 -7.19 -7.30 -12.11
C GLU A 67 -5.76 -6.90 -12.51
N GLN A 68 -4.98 -6.48 -11.51
CA GLN A 68 -3.58 -6.13 -11.68
C GLN A 68 -2.71 -7.16 -10.96
N ILE A 69 -1.64 -7.61 -11.62
CA ILE A 69 -0.68 -8.56 -11.06
C ILE A 69 0.72 -7.96 -11.19
N PHE A 70 1.52 -8.06 -10.13
CA PHE A 70 2.94 -7.77 -10.14
C PHE A 70 3.71 -9.03 -9.75
N ASP A 71 4.63 -9.46 -10.61
CA ASP A 71 5.39 -10.70 -10.44
C ASP A 71 6.73 -10.52 -9.70
N GLY A 72 7.03 -9.31 -9.24
CA GLY A 72 8.33 -8.90 -8.68
C GLY A 72 9.18 -8.08 -9.65
N ASN A 73 8.79 -7.99 -10.93
CA ASN A 73 9.52 -7.25 -11.96
C ASN A 73 8.58 -6.41 -12.84
N LYS A 74 7.47 -6.97 -13.31
CA LYS A 74 6.54 -6.36 -14.25
C LYS A 74 5.11 -6.38 -13.73
N VAL A 75 4.37 -5.32 -14.07
CA VAL A 75 2.93 -5.18 -13.82
C VAL A 75 2.13 -5.61 -15.06
N TYR A 76 1.07 -6.39 -14.85
CA TYR A 76 0.11 -6.86 -15.84
C TYR A 76 -1.29 -6.33 -15.49
N ASN A 77 -2.10 -5.98 -16.49
CA ASN A 77 -3.50 -5.52 -16.35
C ASN A 77 -4.39 -6.21 -17.39
#